data_AF-A0A7W7WQE8-F1
#
_entry.id   AF-A0A7W7WQE8-F1
#
_cell.length_a   1.000
_cell.length_b   1.000
_cell.length_c   1.000
_cell.angle_alpha   90.00
_cell.angle_beta   90.00
_cell.angle_gamma   90.00
#
_symmetry.space_group_name_H-M   'P 1'
#
loop_
_entity.id
_entity.type
_entity.pdbx_description
1 polymer ?
#
loop_
_entity_poly.entity_id
_entity_poly.type
_entity_poly.pdbx_seq_one_letter_code
_entity_poly.pdbx_strand_id
1 'polypeptide(L)'
;MLILGVLGMLSLLALALLTDRQRAARPDPDQLRAEAEELATHSAEAQAEAGRAVAIAVEAREEVAATERLRDEAWAAQEATEKAYEEALRAAQAGRRAGDGADGADTEQERVVSRAALSAYRRGDISVREMREVWQRAGDRDPTQREREQAAERQRLQQVAARRVHDQAAAEVRRADQAARVAEVAAQALVDEAAVAAVEAHEALLTAERYAVRRRPSRSRKRSG
;
A
#
# COMPACT_ATOMS: atom_id res chain seq x y z
N MET A 1 30.37 -19.68 29.01
CA MET A 1 31.51 -20.50 28.57
C MET A 1 31.48 -20.93 27.08
N LEU A 2 30.48 -20.54 26.27
CA LEU A 2 30.44 -20.86 24.83
C LEU A 2 31.31 -19.95 23.94
N ILE A 3 31.60 -18.72 24.38
CA ILE A 3 32.35 -17.72 23.58
C ILE A 3 33.85 -18.06 23.46
N LEU A 4 34.43 -18.77 24.44
CA LEU A 4 35.83 -19.19 24.43
C LEU A 4 36.12 -20.34 23.44
N GLY A 5 35.10 -21.15 23.07
CA GLY A 5 35.26 -22.23 22.10
C GLY A 5 35.33 -21.77 20.65
N VAL A 6 34.56 -20.72 20.29
CA VAL A 6 34.50 -20.19 18.92
C VAL A 6 35.82 -19.52 18.52
N LEU A 7 36.47 -18.83 19.45
CA LEU A 7 37.76 -18.17 19.20
C LEU A 7 38.89 -19.19 18.93
N GLY A 8 38.91 -20.31 19.64
CA GLY A 8 39.90 -21.38 19.43
C GLY A 8 39.75 -22.06 18.06
N MET A 9 38.51 -22.29 17.61
CA MET A 9 38.24 -22.89 16.31
C MET A 9 38.62 -21.96 15.14
N LEU A 10 38.33 -20.65 15.25
CA LEU A 10 38.74 -19.66 14.24
C LEU A 10 40.27 -19.55 14.12
N SER A 11 40.98 -19.66 15.25
CA SER A 11 42.44 -19.61 15.28
C SER A 11 43.08 -20.80 14.56
N LEU A 12 42.53 -22.00 14.75
CA LEU A 12 43.00 -23.22 14.10
C LEU A 12 42.65 -23.26 12.60
N LEU A 13 41.48 -22.74 12.23
CA LEU A 13 41.08 -22.61 10.83
C LEU A 13 41.96 -21.61 10.07
N ALA A 14 42.28 -20.47 10.71
CA ALA A 14 43.20 -19.47 10.16
C ALA A 14 44.61 -20.05 9.96
N LEU A 15 45.09 -20.88 10.90
CA LEU A 15 46.41 -21.52 10.80
C LEU A 15 46.46 -22.56 9.66
N ALA A 16 45.40 -23.35 9.50
CA ALA A 16 45.28 -24.35 8.43
C ALA A 16 45.26 -23.70 7.04
N LEU A 17 44.49 -22.62 6.87
CA LEU A 17 44.44 -21.83 5.63
C LEU A 17 45.78 -21.14 5.31
N LEU A 18 46.55 -20.77 6.33
CA LEU A 18 47.89 -20.20 6.18
C LEU A 18 48.91 -21.23 5.70
N THR A 19 48.82 -22.48 6.19
CA THR A 19 49.75 -23.54 5.79
C THR A 19 49.49 -24.09 4.39
N ASP A 20 48.23 -24.13 3.95
CA ASP A 20 47.88 -24.63 2.60
C ASP A 20 48.24 -23.62 1.51
N ARG A 21 48.13 -22.31 1.82
CA ARG A 21 48.59 -21.23 0.93
C ARG A 21 50.08 -21.26 0.60
N GLN A 22 50.93 -21.91 1.42
CA GLN A 22 52.38 -21.92 1.18
C GLN A 22 52.85 -22.94 0.14
N ARG A 23 52.00 -23.86 -0.33
CA ARG A 23 52.34 -24.85 -1.36
C ARG A 23 51.58 -24.70 -2.67
N ALA A 24 50.62 -23.78 -2.76
CA ALA A 24 49.91 -23.51 -4.00
C ALA A 24 50.91 -23.06 -5.08
N ALA A 25 50.86 -23.72 -6.24
CA ALA A 25 51.58 -23.28 -7.42
C ALA A 25 51.25 -21.80 -7.70
N ARG A 26 52.24 -21.02 -8.17
CA ARG A 26 52.03 -19.61 -8.51
C ARG A 26 50.85 -19.50 -9.48
N PRO A 27 49.84 -18.65 -9.21
CA PRO A 27 48.70 -18.48 -10.11
C PRO A 27 49.18 -18.06 -11.51
N ASP A 28 48.53 -18.60 -12.55
CA ASP A 28 48.81 -18.19 -13.93
C ASP A 28 48.25 -16.78 -14.16
N PRO A 29 49.06 -15.77 -14.56
CA PRO A 29 48.55 -14.43 -14.81
C PRO A 29 47.47 -14.37 -15.91
N ASP A 30 47.50 -15.28 -16.89
CA ASP A 30 46.48 -15.30 -17.93
C ASP A 30 45.12 -15.74 -17.36
N GLN A 31 45.14 -16.68 -16.41
CA GLN A 31 43.95 -17.07 -15.65
C GLN A 31 43.44 -15.90 -14.78
N LEU A 32 44.32 -15.24 -14.02
CA LEU A 32 43.92 -14.08 -13.19
C LEU A 32 43.30 -12.95 -14.03
N ARG A 33 43.79 -12.76 -15.26
CA ARG A 33 43.22 -11.77 -16.18
C ARG A 33 41.83 -12.17 -16.67
N ALA A 34 41.64 -13.44 -17.02
CA ALA A 34 40.33 -13.96 -17.41
C ALA A 34 39.31 -13.82 -16.26
N GLU A 35 39.70 -14.19 -15.04
CA GLU A 35 38.86 -14.01 -13.83
C GLU A 35 38.50 -12.54 -13.59
N ALA A 36 39.45 -11.62 -13.79
CA ALA A 36 39.20 -10.18 -13.66
C ALA A 36 38.25 -9.64 -14.75
N GLU A 37 38.36 -10.15 -15.98
CA GLU A 37 37.46 -9.79 -17.09
C GLU A 37 36.04 -10.33 -16.83
N GLU A 38 35.89 -11.56 -16.32
CA GLU A 38 34.59 -12.12 -15.91
C GLU A 38 33.93 -11.30 -14.81
N LEU A 39 34.67 -10.93 -13.75
CA LEU A 39 34.15 -10.08 -12.68
C LEU A 39 33.77 -8.68 -13.17
N ALA A 40 34.53 -8.12 -14.12
CA ALA A 40 34.19 -6.84 -14.73
C ALA A 40 32.87 -6.91 -15.53
N THR A 41 32.63 -8.00 -16.27
CA THR A 41 31.35 -8.25 -16.93
C THR A 41 30.22 -8.37 -15.92
N HIS A 42 30.40 -9.17 -14.86
CA HIS A 42 29.40 -9.32 -13.81
C HIS A 42 29.07 -7.99 -13.11
N SER A 43 30.08 -7.18 -12.80
CA SER A 43 29.88 -5.85 -12.23
C SER A 43 29.04 -4.94 -13.14
N ALA A 44 29.27 -4.97 -14.45
CA ALA A 44 28.50 -4.17 -15.40
C ALA A 44 27.04 -4.63 -15.49
N GLU A 45 26.80 -5.94 -15.46
CA GLU A 45 25.46 -6.53 -15.42
C GLU A 45 24.71 -6.13 -14.14
N ALA A 46 25.36 -6.25 -12.98
CA ALA A 46 24.80 -5.86 -11.68
C ALA A 46 24.45 -4.36 -11.64
N GLN A 47 25.33 -3.49 -12.18
CA GLN A 47 25.04 -2.05 -12.30
C GLN A 47 23.82 -1.77 -13.18
N ALA A 48 23.70 -2.47 -14.32
CA ALA A 48 22.54 -2.31 -15.19
C ALA A 48 21.24 -2.79 -14.51
N GLU A 49 21.30 -3.86 -13.72
CA GLU A 49 20.17 -4.36 -12.95
C GLU A 49 19.77 -3.42 -11.81
N ALA A 50 20.74 -2.92 -11.05
CA ALA A 50 20.51 -1.89 -10.03
C ALA A 50 19.84 -0.64 -10.63
N GLY A 51 20.31 -0.19 -11.81
CA GLY A 51 19.69 0.92 -12.53
C GLY A 51 18.23 0.68 -12.90
N ARG A 52 17.88 -0.54 -13.36
CA ARG A 52 16.48 -0.92 -13.63
C ARG A 52 15.64 -0.95 -12.36
N ALA A 53 16.17 -1.50 -11.27
CA ALA A 53 15.44 -1.58 -10.01
C ALA A 53 15.16 -0.19 -9.40
N VAL A 54 16.12 0.74 -9.50
CA VAL A 54 15.92 2.13 -9.10
C VAL A 54 14.80 2.79 -9.92
N ALA A 55 14.77 2.58 -11.24
CA ALA A 55 13.70 3.10 -12.08
C ALA A 55 12.32 2.56 -11.66
N ILE A 56 12.21 1.26 -11.40
CA ILE A 56 10.98 0.62 -10.91
C ILE A 56 10.55 1.21 -9.55
N ALA A 57 11.49 1.46 -8.64
CA ALA A 57 11.18 2.07 -7.34
C ALA A 57 10.64 3.51 -7.49
N VAL A 58 11.17 4.28 -8.43
CA VAL A 58 10.66 5.63 -8.77
C VAL A 58 9.24 5.54 -9.34
N GLU A 59 9.00 4.69 -10.33
CA GLU A 59 7.67 4.47 -10.91
C GLU A 59 6.64 4.05 -9.84
N ALA A 60 7.03 3.15 -8.94
CA ALA A 60 6.16 2.73 -7.83
C ALA A 60 5.81 3.89 -6.89
N ARG A 61 6.73 4.83 -6.66
CA ARG A 61 6.45 6.05 -5.87
C ARG A 61 5.53 7.02 -6.59
N GLU A 62 5.65 7.15 -7.90
CA GLU A 62 4.71 7.94 -8.71
C GLU A 62 3.30 7.35 -8.65
N GLU A 63 3.18 6.03 -8.64
CA GLU A 63 1.89 5.34 -8.50
C GLU A 63 1.27 5.52 -7.10
N VAL A 64 2.07 5.54 -6.03
CA VAL A 64 1.59 5.96 -4.70
C VAL A 64 1.00 7.37 -4.77
N ALA A 65 1.72 8.33 -5.35
CA ALA A 65 1.23 9.70 -5.48
C ALA A 65 -0.07 9.78 -6.32
N ALA A 66 -0.21 8.95 -7.35
CA ALA A 66 -1.42 8.88 -8.16
C ALA A 66 -2.61 8.31 -7.38
N THR A 67 -2.41 7.23 -6.63
CA THR A 67 -3.47 6.62 -5.81
C THR A 67 -3.88 7.50 -4.63
N GLU A 68 -2.95 8.27 -4.06
CA GLU A 68 -3.26 9.26 -3.02
C GLU A 68 -4.19 10.37 -3.53
N ARG A 69 -3.97 10.88 -4.74
CA ARG A 69 -4.88 11.85 -5.37
C ARG A 69 -6.29 11.28 -5.51
N LEU A 70 -6.43 10.02 -5.94
CA LEU A 70 -7.73 9.35 -6.04
C LEU A 70 -8.41 9.16 -4.68
N ARG A 71 -7.64 8.84 -3.63
CA ARG A 71 -8.16 8.77 -2.25
C ARG A 71 -8.67 10.13 -1.79
N ASP A 72 -7.93 11.19 -2.05
CA ASP A 72 -8.29 12.55 -1.63
C ASP A 72 -9.54 13.06 -2.38
N GLU A 73 -9.66 12.74 -3.68
CA GLU A 73 -10.89 12.98 -4.45
C GLU A 73 -12.08 12.21 -3.88
N ALA A 74 -11.90 10.93 -3.54
CA ALA A 74 -12.94 10.11 -2.93
C ALA A 74 -13.34 10.61 -1.52
N TRP A 75 -12.38 11.11 -0.74
CA TRP A 75 -12.64 11.76 0.54
C TRP A 75 -13.50 13.02 0.37
N ALA A 76 -13.14 13.91 -0.55
CA ALA A 76 -13.90 15.12 -0.83
C ALA A 76 -15.34 14.79 -1.31
N ALA A 77 -15.50 13.75 -2.12
CA ALA A 77 -16.82 13.27 -2.55
C ALA A 77 -17.63 12.73 -1.35
N GLN A 78 -17.01 11.96 -0.46
CA GLN A 78 -17.64 11.49 0.77
C GLN A 78 -18.13 12.66 1.63
N GLU A 79 -17.27 13.65 1.90
CA GLU A 79 -17.63 14.84 2.67
C GLU A 79 -18.79 15.62 2.04
N ALA A 80 -18.81 15.75 0.70
CA ALA A 80 -19.90 16.40 -0.01
C ALA A 80 -21.23 15.65 0.18
N THR A 81 -21.23 14.33 0.05
CA THR A 81 -22.44 13.51 0.25
C THR A 81 -22.91 13.48 1.70
N GLU A 82 -22.00 13.54 2.67
CA GLU A 82 -22.33 13.63 4.10
C GLU A 82 -23.04 14.95 4.42
N LYS A 83 -22.49 16.08 3.93
CA LYS A 83 -23.15 17.39 4.07
C LYS A 83 -24.55 17.41 3.43
N ALA A 84 -24.68 16.87 2.22
CA ALA A 84 -25.97 16.78 1.53
C ALA A 84 -26.98 15.91 2.29
N TYR A 85 -26.54 14.79 2.88
CA TYR A 85 -27.38 13.96 3.73
C TYR A 85 -27.82 14.69 4.99
N GLU A 86 -26.91 15.38 5.69
CA GLU A 86 -27.24 16.17 6.87
C GLU A 86 -28.25 17.28 6.58
N GLU A 87 -28.11 17.97 5.44
CA GLU A 87 -29.06 18.98 4.98
C GLU A 87 -30.44 18.38 4.70
N ALA A 88 -30.50 17.27 3.96
CA ALA A 88 -31.75 16.57 3.67
C ALA A 88 -32.43 16.06 4.96
N LEU A 89 -31.63 15.55 5.91
CA LEU A 89 -32.12 15.09 7.21
C LEU A 89 -32.67 16.25 8.03
N ARG A 90 -31.98 17.40 8.07
CA ARG A 90 -32.45 18.62 8.74
C ARG A 90 -33.77 19.12 8.13
N ALA A 91 -33.88 19.14 6.81
CA ALA A 91 -35.11 19.53 6.12
C ALA A 91 -36.28 18.58 6.45
N ALA A 92 -36.04 17.26 6.41
CA ALA A 92 -37.06 16.28 6.77
C ALA A 92 -37.49 16.38 8.23
N GLN A 93 -36.57 16.69 9.16
CA GLN A 93 -36.90 16.92 10.56
C GLN A 93 -37.68 18.22 10.78
N ALA A 94 -37.30 19.30 10.10
CA ALA A 94 -38.01 20.58 10.18
C ALA A 94 -39.45 20.44 9.68
N GLY A 95 -39.67 19.71 8.59
CA GLY A 95 -41.00 19.42 8.07
C GLY A 95 -41.88 18.64 9.06
N ARG A 96 -41.33 17.64 9.77
CA ARG A 96 -42.06 16.94 10.85
C ARG A 96 -42.47 17.90 11.97
N ARG A 97 -41.53 18.70 12.49
CA ARG A 97 -41.81 19.66 13.57
C ARG A 97 -42.85 20.71 13.17
N ALA A 98 -42.83 21.16 11.91
CA ALA A 98 -43.80 22.11 11.40
C ALA A 98 -45.22 21.51 11.31
N GLY A 99 -45.34 20.25 10.89
CA GLY A 99 -46.61 19.51 10.92
C GLY A 99 -47.13 19.31 12.33
N ASP A 100 -46.26 18.90 13.27
CA ASP A 100 -46.64 18.65 14.67
C ASP A 100 -47.11 19.94 15.41
N GLY A 101 -46.63 21.11 14.99
CA GLY A 101 -46.93 22.40 15.62
C GLY A 101 -48.20 23.11 15.15
N ALA A 102 -48.73 22.75 13.98
CA ALA A 102 -49.94 23.35 13.41
C ALA A 102 -51.25 22.67 13.88
N ASP A 103 -51.19 21.38 14.21
CA ASP A 103 -52.37 20.52 14.43
C ASP A 103 -52.57 20.07 15.88
N GLY A 104 -52.18 20.89 16.87
CA GLY A 104 -52.25 20.51 18.30
C GLY A 104 -53.61 19.97 18.78
N ALA A 105 -54.73 20.34 18.15
CA ALA A 105 -56.07 19.80 18.42
C ALA A 105 -56.39 18.52 17.60
N ASP A 106 -55.87 18.38 16.39
CA ASP A 106 -56.08 17.22 15.51
C ASP A 106 -55.27 16.00 15.98
N THR A 107 -54.11 16.22 16.62
CA THR A 107 -53.26 15.11 17.12
C THR A 107 -53.91 14.27 18.23
N GLU A 108 -54.83 14.80 19.03
CA GLU A 108 -55.53 13.99 20.05
C GLU A 108 -56.64 13.15 19.41
N GLN A 109 -57.38 13.73 18.46
CA GLN A 109 -58.38 13.03 17.65
C GLN A 109 -57.72 11.88 16.87
N GLU A 110 -56.59 12.13 16.22
CA GLU A 110 -55.78 11.11 15.52
C GLU A 110 -55.24 10.04 16.46
N ARG A 111 -54.78 10.40 17.68
CA ARG A 111 -54.35 9.44 18.70
C ARG A 111 -55.49 8.56 19.19
N VAL A 112 -56.70 9.11 19.29
CA VAL A 112 -57.92 8.36 19.61
C VAL A 112 -58.29 7.41 18.47
N VAL A 113 -58.30 7.88 17.22
CA VAL A 113 -58.57 7.06 16.02
C VAL A 113 -57.54 5.92 15.89
N SER A 114 -56.25 6.21 16.11
CA SER A 114 -55.17 5.23 16.07
C SER A 114 -55.31 4.16 17.15
N ARG A 115 -55.68 4.56 18.38
CA ARG A 115 -55.98 3.60 19.47
C ARG A 115 -57.20 2.75 19.16
N ALA A 116 -58.26 3.35 18.65
CA ALA A 116 -59.49 2.65 18.29
C ALA A 116 -59.25 1.62 17.17
N ALA A 117 -58.52 2.02 16.11
CA ALA A 117 -58.15 1.14 15.01
C ALA A 117 -57.26 -0.04 15.45
N LEU A 118 -56.24 0.22 16.29
CA LEU A 118 -55.39 -0.85 16.83
C LEU A 118 -56.20 -1.83 17.70
N SER A 119 -57.13 -1.30 18.49
CA SER A 119 -58.02 -2.09 19.33
C SER A 119 -58.97 -2.96 18.50
N ALA A 120 -59.55 -2.41 17.42
CA ALA A 120 -60.38 -3.13 16.46
C ALA A 120 -59.59 -4.25 15.74
N TYR A 121 -58.36 -3.96 15.31
CA TYR A 121 -57.50 -4.97 14.68
C TYR A 121 -57.18 -6.14 15.63
N ARG A 122 -56.84 -5.84 16.89
CA ARG A 122 -56.56 -6.88 17.91
C ARG A 122 -57.75 -7.79 18.19
N ARG A 123 -58.98 -7.29 18.04
CA ARG A 123 -60.21 -8.09 18.16
C ARG A 123 -60.58 -8.84 16.86
N GLY A 124 -59.90 -8.53 15.75
CA GLY A 124 -60.22 -9.06 14.43
C GLY A 124 -61.39 -8.35 13.73
N ASP A 125 -61.86 -7.21 14.27
CA ASP A 125 -62.99 -6.44 13.73
C ASP A 125 -62.63 -5.72 12.42
N ILE A 126 -61.34 -5.48 12.19
CA ILE A 126 -60.79 -4.93 10.93
C ILE A 126 -59.58 -5.76 10.50
N SER A 127 -59.38 -5.86 9.19
CA SER A 127 -58.22 -6.50 8.58
C SER A 127 -56.96 -5.64 8.68
N VAL A 128 -55.78 -6.27 8.48
CA VAL A 128 -54.49 -5.56 8.36
C VAL A 128 -54.53 -4.49 7.25
N ARG A 129 -55.26 -4.77 6.17
CA ARG A 129 -55.42 -3.83 5.05
C ARG A 129 -56.22 -2.60 5.47
N GLU A 130 -57.36 -2.79 6.14
CA GLU A 130 -58.20 -1.68 6.62
C GLU A 130 -57.48 -0.87 7.70
N MET A 131 -56.74 -1.52 8.61
CA MET A 131 -55.88 -0.81 9.56
C MET A 131 -54.84 0.05 8.83
N ARG A 132 -54.24 -0.46 7.76
CA ARG A 132 -53.28 0.30 6.93
C ARG A 132 -53.97 1.47 6.22
N GLU A 133 -55.20 1.31 5.73
CA GLU A 133 -55.99 2.39 5.13
C GLU A 133 -56.36 3.46 6.16
N VAL A 134 -56.71 3.08 7.40
CA VAL A 134 -56.95 4.04 8.50
C VAL A 134 -55.69 4.83 8.82
N TRP A 135 -54.52 4.17 8.87
CA TRP A 135 -53.24 4.85 9.09
C TRP A 135 -52.79 5.70 7.89
N GLN A 136 -53.22 5.35 6.67
CA GLN A 136 -52.97 6.18 5.49
C GLN A 136 -53.89 7.40 5.43
N ARG A 137 -55.15 7.30 5.90
CA ARG A 137 -56.09 8.43 6.00
C ARG A 137 -55.82 9.34 7.20
N ALA A 138 -55.55 8.76 8.37
CA ALA A 138 -55.16 9.50 9.57
C ALA A 138 -53.71 10.01 9.47
N GLY A 139 -52.93 9.45 8.55
CA GLY A 139 -51.61 9.92 8.18
C GLY A 139 -51.61 10.38 6.74
N ASP A 140 -52.53 11.29 6.37
CA ASP A 140 -52.47 12.10 5.15
C ASP A 140 -51.25 13.05 5.27
N ARG A 141 -50.09 12.40 5.39
CA ARG A 141 -48.76 12.97 5.55
C ARG A 141 -48.59 13.85 4.34
N ASP A 142 -48.53 15.15 4.64
CA ASP A 142 -48.04 16.21 3.78
C ASP A 142 -47.14 15.60 2.68
N PRO A 143 -47.58 15.60 1.40
CA PRO A 143 -46.82 14.98 0.32
C PRO A 143 -45.40 15.55 0.24
N THR A 144 -45.24 16.83 0.61
CA THR A 144 -43.93 17.48 0.68
C THR A 144 -43.05 16.87 1.77
N GLN A 145 -43.63 16.39 2.88
CA GLN A 145 -42.89 15.67 3.92
C GLN A 145 -42.41 14.29 3.43
N ARG A 146 -43.24 13.54 2.70
CA ARG A 146 -42.83 12.26 2.12
C ARG A 146 -41.69 12.46 1.11
N GLU A 147 -41.74 13.51 0.31
CA GLU A 147 -40.67 13.86 -0.64
C GLU A 147 -39.35 14.19 0.08
N ARG A 148 -39.39 14.95 1.19
CA ARG A 148 -38.21 15.24 2.02
C ARG A 148 -37.60 13.96 2.60
N GLU A 149 -38.42 13.04 3.10
CA GLU A 149 -37.95 11.76 3.64
C GLU A 149 -37.32 10.87 2.58
N GLN A 150 -37.94 10.79 1.39
CA GLN A 150 -37.36 10.07 0.26
C GLN A 150 -36.06 10.72 -0.22
N ALA A 151 -35.96 12.05 -0.21
CA ALA A 151 -34.73 12.75 -0.53
C ALA A 151 -33.61 12.40 0.47
N ALA A 152 -33.91 12.40 1.77
CA ALA A 152 -32.96 12.01 2.81
C ALA A 152 -32.50 10.55 2.65
N GLU A 153 -33.39 9.62 2.33
CA GLU A 153 -33.01 8.22 2.10
C GLU A 153 -32.15 8.07 0.84
N ARG A 154 -32.45 8.79 -0.26
CA ARG A 154 -31.58 8.80 -1.44
C ARG A 154 -30.18 9.31 -1.10
N GLN A 155 -30.07 10.39 -0.32
CA GLN A 155 -28.78 10.93 0.11
C GLN A 155 -28.03 9.96 1.02
N ARG A 156 -28.72 9.25 1.90
CA ARG A 156 -28.11 8.19 2.73
C ARG A 156 -27.50 7.08 1.89
N LEU A 157 -28.20 6.61 0.86
CA LEU A 157 -27.66 5.60 -0.06
C LEU A 157 -26.41 6.11 -0.80
N GLN A 158 -26.42 7.38 -1.23
CA GLN A 158 -25.26 8.02 -1.85
C GLN A 158 -24.08 8.13 -0.89
N GLN A 159 -24.31 8.52 0.36
CA GLN A 159 -23.28 8.58 1.41
C GLN A 159 -22.63 7.20 1.65
N VAL A 160 -23.44 6.14 1.76
CA VAL A 160 -22.91 4.78 1.92
C VAL A 160 -22.09 4.35 0.70
N ALA A 161 -22.52 4.70 -0.52
CA ALA A 161 -21.78 4.41 -1.73
C ALA A 161 -20.44 5.18 -1.77
N ALA A 162 -20.44 6.48 -1.45
CA ALA A 162 -19.23 7.31 -1.41
C ALA A 162 -18.21 6.79 -0.38
N ARG A 163 -18.69 6.39 0.81
CA ARG A 163 -17.82 5.78 1.83
C ARG A 163 -17.14 4.49 1.34
N ARG A 164 -17.86 3.63 0.61
CA ARG A 164 -17.27 2.42 0.04
C ARG A 164 -16.19 2.74 -0.99
N VAL A 165 -16.41 3.75 -1.83
CA VAL A 165 -15.41 4.21 -2.81
C VAL A 165 -14.17 4.75 -2.10
N HIS A 166 -14.34 5.56 -1.05
CA HIS A 166 -13.23 6.03 -0.23
C HIS A 166 -12.46 4.86 0.43
N ASP A 167 -13.17 3.90 1.03
CA ASP A 167 -12.53 2.74 1.68
C ASP A 167 -11.74 1.88 0.69
N GLN A 168 -12.24 1.75 -0.55
CA GLN A 168 -11.54 1.10 -1.66
C GLN A 168 -10.27 1.87 -2.06
N ALA A 169 -10.37 3.19 -2.29
CA ALA A 169 -9.23 4.02 -2.64
C ALA A 169 -8.15 4.02 -1.54
N ALA A 170 -8.55 4.08 -0.27
CA ALA A 170 -7.63 3.97 0.85
C ALA A 170 -6.93 2.60 0.92
N ALA A 171 -7.60 1.52 0.51
CA ALA A 171 -6.99 0.19 0.41
C ALA A 171 -6.03 0.06 -0.78
N GLU A 172 -6.29 0.73 -1.90
CA GLU A 172 -5.35 0.82 -3.02
C GLU A 172 -4.08 1.59 -2.63
N VAL A 173 -4.20 2.74 -1.94
CA VAL A 173 -3.02 3.49 -1.44
C VAL A 173 -2.11 2.62 -0.58
N ARG A 174 -2.68 1.82 0.34
CA ARG A 174 -1.89 0.91 1.18
C ARG A 174 -1.16 -0.16 0.36
N ARG A 175 -1.80 -0.69 -0.69
CA ARG A 175 -1.18 -1.67 -1.59
C ARG A 175 -0.06 -1.06 -2.41
N ALA A 176 -0.30 0.12 -2.99
CA ALA A 176 0.71 0.86 -3.76
C ALA A 176 1.92 1.22 -2.87
N ASP A 177 1.69 1.70 -1.65
CA ASP A 177 2.78 2.04 -0.73
C ASP A 177 3.58 0.82 -0.29
N GLN A 178 2.92 -0.32 -0.03
CA GLN A 178 3.62 -1.57 0.23
C GLN A 178 4.47 -2.00 -0.96
N ALA A 179 3.95 -1.91 -2.19
CA ALA A 179 4.69 -2.24 -3.39
C ALA A 179 5.91 -1.32 -3.58
N ALA A 180 5.75 -0.01 -3.37
CA ALA A 180 6.84 0.95 -3.44
C ALA A 180 7.94 0.65 -2.42
N ARG A 181 7.59 0.32 -1.16
CA ARG A 181 8.59 -0.06 -0.14
C ARG A 181 9.36 -1.33 -0.54
N VAL A 182 8.68 -2.33 -1.10
CA VAL A 182 9.34 -3.55 -1.58
C VAL A 182 10.30 -3.23 -2.73
N ALA A 183 9.87 -2.40 -3.68
CA ALA A 183 10.70 -1.97 -4.80
C ALA A 183 11.94 -1.18 -4.33
N GLU A 184 11.79 -0.28 -3.35
CA GLU A 184 12.91 0.47 -2.78
C GLU A 184 13.93 -0.43 -2.07
N VAL A 185 13.47 -1.38 -1.26
CA VAL A 185 14.36 -2.34 -0.60
C VAL A 185 15.11 -3.20 -1.62
N ALA A 186 14.42 -3.67 -2.66
CA ALA A 186 15.03 -4.43 -3.75
C ALA A 186 16.05 -3.59 -4.52
N ALA A 187 15.73 -2.33 -4.84
CA ALA A 187 16.63 -1.41 -5.51
C ALA A 187 17.89 -1.15 -4.67
N GLN A 188 17.74 -0.90 -3.36
CA GLN A 188 18.87 -0.71 -2.47
C GLN A 188 19.76 -1.95 -2.40
N ALA A 189 19.17 -3.14 -2.28
CA ALA A 189 19.92 -4.39 -2.24
C ALA A 189 20.76 -4.60 -3.52
N LEU A 190 20.19 -4.32 -4.70
CA LEU A 190 20.89 -4.43 -5.98
C LEU A 190 21.98 -3.36 -6.16
N VAL A 191 21.76 -2.14 -5.63
CA VAL A 191 22.81 -1.10 -5.60
C VAL A 191 23.99 -1.54 -4.73
N ASP A 192 23.71 -2.13 -3.56
CA ASP A 192 24.75 -2.63 -2.66
C ASP A 192 25.52 -3.80 -3.30
N GLU A 193 24.81 -4.73 -3.96
CA GLU A 193 25.42 -5.83 -4.72
C GLU A 193 26.29 -5.33 -5.87
N ALA A 194 25.79 -4.38 -6.67
CA ALA A 194 26.56 -3.78 -7.76
C ALA A 194 27.82 -3.06 -7.26
N ALA A 195 27.77 -2.45 -6.07
CA ALA A 195 28.93 -1.83 -5.45
C ALA A 195 29.97 -2.87 -5.00
N VAL A 196 29.54 -3.99 -4.39
CA VAL A 196 30.42 -5.10 -4.02
C VAL A 196 31.08 -5.71 -5.27
N ALA A 197 30.30 -6.02 -6.30
CA ALA A 197 30.82 -6.57 -7.55
C ALA A 197 31.85 -5.64 -8.22
N ALA A 198 31.64 -4.33 -8.17
CA ALA A 198 32.59 -3.36 -8.69
C ALA A 198 33.92 -3.34 -7.92
N VAL A 199 33.86 -3.45 -6.59
CA VAL A 199 35.07 -3.56 -5.75
C VAL A 199 35.82 -4.85 -6.06
N GLU A 200 35.13 -5.99 -6.12
CA GLU A 200 35.73 -7.29 -6.43
C GLU A 200 36.40 -7.30 -7.81
N ALA A 201 35.73 -6.76 -8.83
CA ALA A 201 36.30 -6.61 -10.17
C ALA A 201 37.56 -5.74 -10.16
N HIS A 202 37.56 -4.62 -9.42
CA HIS A 202 38.73 -3.75 -9.31
C HIS A 202 39.90 -4.43 -8.59
N GLU A 203 39.64 -5.16 -7.50
CA GLU A 203 40.66 -5.90 -6.76
C GLU A 203 41.28 -7.03 -7.60
N ALA A 204 40.46 -7.74 -8.39
CA ALA A 204 40.91 -8.78 -9.31
C ALA A 204 41.83 -8.19 -10.39
N LEU A 205 41.45 -7.05 -10.98
CA LEU A 205 42.28 -6.35 -11.97
C LEU A 205 43.63 -5.93 -11.38
N LEU A 206 43.64 -5.27 -10.21
CA LEU A 206 44.88 -4.88 -9.54
C LEU A 206 45.76 -6.09 -9.19
N THR A 207 45.15 -7.22 -8.83
CA THR A 207 45.86 -8.47 -8.55
C THR A 207 46.52 -9.01 -9.82
N ALA A 208 45.76 -9.13 -10.92
CA ALA A 208 46.28 -9.57 -12.21
C ALA A 208 47.46 -8.68 -12.68
N GLU A 209 47.33 -7.36 -12.57
CA GLU A 209 48.40 -6.40 -12.91
C GLU A 209 49.68 -6.61 -12.08
N ARG A 210 49.55 -6.77 -10.76
CA ARG A 210 50.70 -7.00 -9.86
C ARG A 210 51.45 -8.29 -10.23
N TYR A 211 50.75 -9.36 -10.60
CA TYR A 211 51.37 -10.61 -11.04
C TYR A 211 52.03 -10.49 -12.42
N ALA A 212 51.39 -9.77 -13.35
CA ALA A 212 51.94 -9.51 -14.67
C ALA A 212 53.27 -8.73 -14.62
N VAL A 213 53.35 -7.70 -13.76
CA VAL A 213 54.59 -6.91 -13.55
C VAL A 213 55.73 -7.77 -12.98
N ARG A 214 55.44 -8.65 -12.02
CA ARG A 214 56.45 -9.55 -11.40
C ARG A 214 56.99 -10.61 -12.35
N ARG A 215 56.21 -11.03 -13.35
CA ARG A 215 56.61 -12.06 -14.32
C ARG A 215 57.48 -11.50 -15.45
N ARG A 216 57.57 -10.18 -15.65
CA ARG A 216 58.47 -9.59 -16.66
C ARG A 216 59.90 -10.05 -16.37
N PRO A 217 60.48 -10.95 -17.19
CA PRO A 217 61.83 -11.42 -16.96
C PRO A 217 62.75 -10.21 -17.05
N SER A 218 63.68 -10.08 -16.10
CA SER A 218 64.78 -9.13 -16.16
C SER A 218 65.58 -9.38 -17.45
N ARG A 219 65.12 -8.78 -18.56
CA ARG A 219 65.82 -8.80 -19.86
C ARG A 219 67.04 -7.87 -19.85
N SER A 220 67.42 -7.34 -18.69
CA SER A 220 68.56 -6.44 -18.51
C SER A 220 69.66 -7.14 -17.74
N ARG A 221 70.53 -7.85 -18.48
CA ARG A 221 71.99 -7.98 -18.23
C ARG A 221 72.57 -9.06 -19.14
N LYS A 222 72.55 -8.82 -20.45
CA LYS A 222 73.47 -9.46 -21.41
C LYS A 222 73.62 -8.54 -22.62
N ARG A 223 74.33 -7.42 -22.40
CA ARG A 223 74.94 -6.58 -23.43
C ARG A 223 76.21 -6.00 -22.81
N SER A 224 77.24 -6.84 -22.75
CA SER A 224 78.62 -6.46 -22.52
C SER A 224 79.46 -7.57 -23.15
N GLY A 225 79.90 -7.30 -24.36
CA GLY A 225 80.64 -8.15 -25.28
C GLY A 225 80.77 -7.36 -26.55
#